data_AF-A0A257SV08-F1
#
_entry.id   AF-A0A257SV08-F1
#
_cell.length_a   1.000
_cell.length_b   1.000
_cell.length_c   1.000
_cell.angle_alpha   90.00
_cell.angle_beta   90.00
_cell.angle_gamma   90.00
#
_symmetry.space_group_name_H-M   'P 1'
#
loop_
_entity.id
_entity.type
_entity.pdbx_description
1 polymer ?
#
loop_
_entity_poly.entity_id
_entity_poly.type
_entity_poly.pdbx_seq_one_letter_code
_entity_poly.pdbx_strand_id
1 'polypeptide(L)'
;MGPGVPVAPVKGGLGGADIYNESIHARRPDPCRRGWPVAICPATGAHPLGGEFMAIPDSVTQYLRQRAVPFRELPHAPTETLRQAAETTQTPLGQLARAVLLKGPKRMLMAVLPATHILDFDALCKQLECDLEPVGEDEVGRICQDCELGSVPPLGQAYGIPVILDESLLQTGEVYFEPGSRSSLLAVQPTDFLNLQPNAWRGSFARPVVDLVRPDFDLDDVASQPDGPQQFTPLRIRDRIQEIHDLPPIPEMAHRLLELSLNPLADADDLAHVVQLDPSLAAQVVSYATSPFYGYRGRVDSVRDAITRVLGFDMVMNMGLGIAIGKSLRIPHEGPLGMKAYWRHAIYTAALTERLATSLPREFRIRPGMAYLAGLLHDFGHLLLGHVFKPGFILLNRFISVNPEIPITDLETYVLGVRHDQIGAWLMRSWGMPEELLVAVRWHHHEAYWDQHALYSHLVLVADRLLKRQGIGDAADGTLPAAVLEMLELTEEQALVVLGYVMESCEALDTLVSQMAA
;
A
#
# COMPACT_ATOMS: atom_id res chain seq x y z
N MET A 1 -41.89 29.31 27.56
CA MET A 1 -42.10 30.68 28.10
C MET A 1 -41.13 30.87 29.26
N GLY A 2 -40.58 32.08 29.41
CA GLY A 2 -39.35 32.35 30.18
C GLY A 2 -38.42 33.15 29.28
N PRO A 3 -38.11 34.43 29.57
CA PRO A 3 -37.75 35.40 28.53
C PRO A 3 -36.23 35.56 28.34
N GLY A 4 -35.84 36.05 27.17
CA GLY A 4 -34.43 36.18 26.76
C GLY A 4 -33.75 37.48 27.18
N VAL A 5 -32.43 37.50 26.99
CA VAL A 5 -31.58 38.70 27.01
C VAL A 5 -31.20 39.03 25.56
N PRO A 6 -31.46 40.26 25.06
CA PRO A 6 -31.14 40.62 23.68
C PRO A 6 -29.71 41.18 23.56
N VAL A 7 -29.01 40.84 22.48
CA VAL A 7 -27.82 41.57 22.04
C VAL A 7 -28.19 42.36 20.78
N ALA A 8 -28.13 43.68 20.87
CA ALA A 8 -28.43 44.59 19.76
C ALA A 8 -27.12 45.06 19.06
N PRO A 9 -27.15 45.39 17.75
CA PRO A 9 -25.95 45.54 16.94
C PRO A 9 -25.57 47.01 16.65
N VAL A 10 -24.28 47.31 16.48
CA VAL A 10 -23.82 48.54 15.78
C VAL A 10 -22.56 48.30 14.94
N LYS A 11 -22.70 48.69 13.66
CA LYS A 11 -21.71 49.18 12.66
C LYS A 11 -20.38 49.71 13.27
N GLY A 12 -19.20 49.57 12.69
CA GLY A 12 -18.82 49.50 11.27
C GLY A 12 -18.29 50.85 10.77
N GLY A 13 -17.01 50.98 10.40
CA GLY A 13 -16.46 52.22 9.82
C GLY A 13 -14.93 52.46 9.89
N LEU A 14 -14.21 51.92 8.89
CA LEU A 14 -13.12 52.54 8.07
C LEU A 14 -12.02 53.45 8.67
N GLY A 15 -10.78 53.18 8.23
CA GLY A 15 -9.62 54.10 8.20
C GLY A 15 -8.36 53.50 8.86
N GLY A 16 -7.17 53.39 8.23
CA GLY A 16 -6.73 53.76 6.87
C GLY A 16 -5.44 54.59 6.89
N ALA A 17 -4.28 53.95 6.66
CA ALA A 17 -2.92 54.47 6.30
C ALA A 17 -1.89 53.40 6.72
N ASP A 18 -1.14 52.75 5.83
CA ASP A 18 0.00 53.26 5.04
C ASP A 18 1.26 53.59 5.87
N ILE A 19 2.09 52.57 6.12
CA ILE A 19 3.54 52.48 5.81
C ILE A 19 3.98 51.00 6.04
N TYR A 20 4.99 50.43 5.39
CA TYR A 20 5.98 50.92 4.41
C TYR A 20 6.01 50.02 3.15
N ASN A 21 6.75 50.43 2.11
CA ASN A 21 7.14 49.63 0.94
C ASN A 21 8.66 49.69 0.80
N GLU A 22 9.36 48.56 0.66
CA GLU A 22 10.70 48.57 0.08
C GLU A 22 10.98 47.31 -0.77
N SER A 23 11.30 47.57 -2.04
CA SER A 23 11.42 46.59 -3.12
C SER A 23 12.88 46.18 -3.35
N ILE A 24 13.17 44.88 -3.50
CA ILE A 24 14.44 44.43 -4.09
C ILE A 24 14.16 43.49 -5.28
N HIS A 25 14.28 44.06 -6.48
CA HIS A 25 14.33 43.30 -7.73
C HIS A 25 15.69 42.63 -7.90
N ALA A 26 15.79 41.33 -7.62
CA ALA A 26 16.90 40.50 -8.09
C ALA A 26 16.64 39.98 -9.51
N ARG A 27 17.49 40.37 -10.47
CA ARG A 27 17.34 40.04 -11.89
C ARG A 27 17.69 38.56 -12.13
N ARG A 28 16.78 37.80 -12.74
CA ARG A 28 17.10 36.47 -13.30
C ARG A 28 17.88 36.64 -14.60
N PRO A 29 19.06 36.01 -14.79
CA PRO A 29 19.71 35.92 -16.09
C PRO A 29 19.06 34.81 -16.93
N ASP A 30 18.68 35.16 -18.16
CA ASP A 30 18.19 34.27 -19.21
C ASP A 30 19.38 33.74 -20.05
N PRO A 31 19.56 32.42 -20.22
CA PRO A 31 20.58 31.87 -21.10
C PRO A 31 20.02 31.02 -22.26
N CYS A 32 18.93 31.43 -22.91
CA CYS A 32 18.58 30.88 -24.22
C CYS A 32 19.53 31.43 -25.33
N ARG A 33 20.73 30.85 -25.48
CA ARG A 33 21.58 30.82 -26.72
C ARG A 33 22.97 30.22 -26.47
N ARG A 34 23.21 29.00 -26.97
CA ARG A 34 24.45 28.53 -27.63
C ARG A 34 24.21 27.15 -28.26
N GLY A 35 24.78 26.92 -29.44
CA GLY A 35 24.65 25.64 -30.15
C GLY A 35 25.36 24.51 -29.40
N TRP A 36 24.79 23.31 -29.46
CA TRP A 36 25.27 22.15 -28.72
C TRP A 36 26.52 21.55 -29.37
N PRO A 37 27.59 21.24 -28.62
CA PRO A 37 28.52 20.20 -29.01
C PRO A 37 27.87 18.83 -28.70
N VAL A 38 27.99 17.88 -29.63
CA VAL A 38 27.58 16.48 -29.41
C VAL A 38 28.45 15.88 -28.30
N ALA A 39 27.83 15.51 -27.18
CA ALA A 39 28.51 14.83 -26.09
C ALA A 39 28.76 13.36 -26.46
N ILE A 40 29.97 13.07 -26.96
CA ILE A 40 30.46 11.70 -27.14
C ILE A 40 30.76 11.13 -25.74
N CYS A 41 30.20 9.96 -25.44
CA CYS A 41 30.43 9.21 -24.21
C CYS A 41 31.92 8.88 -24.00
N PRO A 42 32.54 9.28 -22.87
CA PRO A 42 33.74 8.64 -22.35
C PRO A 42 33.34 7.60 -21.30
N ALA A 43 33.86 6.38 -21.44
CA ALA A 43 33.71 5.34 -20.42
C ALA A 43 34.59 5.64 -19.19
N THR A 44 34.18 5.10 -18.04
CA THR A 44 34.92 4.97 -16.77
C THR A 44 35.34 6.25 -16.02
N GLY A 45 34.82 6.41 -14.79
CA GLY A 45 35.25 7.40 -13.82
C GLY A 45 34.43 7.31 -12.53
N ALA A 46 34.97 6.66 -11.50
CA ALA A 46 34.24 6.39 -10.26
C ALA A 46 34.01 7.65 -9.40
N HIS A 47 32.82 7.77 -8.81
CA HIS A 47 32.51 8.73 -7.73
C HIS A 47 32.32 8.01 -6.38
N PRO A 48 32.66 8.63 -5.23
CA PRO A 48 32.84 7.90 -3.99
C PRO A 48 31.63 7.99 -3.04
N LEU A 49 30.64 7.11 -3.21
CA LEU A 49 29.69 6.73 -2.15
C LEU A 49 29.47 5.21 -2.22
N GLY A 50 29.57 4.53 -1.08
CA GLY A 50 29.65 3.07 -0.99
C GLY A 50 28.31 2.34 -1.06
N GLY A 51 27.65 2.37 -2.21
CA GLY A 51 26.56 1.47 -2.59
C GLY A 51 26.80 0.94 -4.00
N GLU A 52 26.37 -0.29 -4.29
CA GLU A 52 26.46 -0.85 -5.65
C GLU A 52 25.38 -0.19 -6.53
N PHE A 53 25.73 0.92 -7.18
CA PHE A 53 24.89 1.55 -8.20
C PHE A 53 24.81 0.62 -9.42
N MET A 54 23.61 0.15 -9.78
CA MET A 54 23.43 -0.56 -11.05
C MET A 54 23.45 0.45 -12.19
N ALA A 55 24.36 0.24 -13.14
CA ALA A 55 24.41 1.07 -14.35
C ALA A 55 23.17 0.85 -15.23
N ILE A 56 22.89 1.80 -16.13
CA ILE A 56 21.81 1.67 -17.11
C ILE A 56 21.92 0.34 -17.87
N PRO A 57 20.85 -0.47 -17.95
CA PRO A 57 20.83 -1.76 -18.65
C PRO A 57 21.43 -1.71 -20.06
N ASP A 58 22.15 -2.77 -20.44
CA ASP A 58 22.83 -2.84 -21.73
C ASP A 58 21.84 -2.80 -22.91
N SER A 59 20.65 -3.41 -22.77
CA SER A 59 19.60 -3.36 -23.80
C SER A 59 19.12 -1.92 -24.07
N VAL A 60 18.86 -1.15 -23.02
CA VAL A 60 18.45 0.26 -23.11
C VAL A 60 19.60 1.12 -23.64
N THR A 61 20.81 0.95 -23.12
CA THR A 61 22.00 1.67 -23.58
C THR A 61 22.27 1.41 -25.07
N GLN A 62 22.17 0.16 -25.52
CA GLN A 62 22.33 -0.21 -26.92
C GLN A 62 21.22 0.39 -27.79
N TYR A 63 19.97 0.36 -27.32
CA TYR A 63 18.81 0.89 -28.04
C TYR A 63 18.88 2.41 -28.24
N LEU A 64 19.19 3.18 -27.19
CA LEU A 64 19.36 4.64 -27.26
C LEU A 64 20.47 5.01 -28.25
N ARG A 65 21.60 4.29 -28.23
CA ARG A 65 22.71 4.47 -29.18
C ARG A 65 22.30 4.15 -30.62
N GLN A 66 21.55 3.07 -30.86
CA GLN A 66 21.05 2.71 -32.20
C GLN A 66 20.10 3.76 -32.78
N ARG A 67 19.29 4.40 -31.94
CA ARG A 67 18.36 5.47 -32.36
C ARG A 67 19.00 6.86 -32.45
N ALA A 68 20.24 7.03 -32.01
CA ALA A 68 20.98 8.29 -32.00
C ALA A 68 20.20 9.45 -31.34
N VAL A 69 19.38 9.13 -30.34
CA VAL A 69 18.55 10.09 -29.61
C VAL A 69 19.36 10.73 -28.47
N PRO A 70 19.36 12.06 -28.33
CA PRO A 70 19.98 12.73 -27.18
C PRO A 70 19.17 12.47 -25.90
N PHE A 71 19.87 12.21 -24.81
CA PHE A 71 19.28 12.09 -23.47
C PHE A 71 20.21 12.73 -22.43
N ARG A 72 19.63 13.11 -21.28
CA ARG A 72 20.36 13.54 -20.10
C ARG A 72 20.10 12.54 -18.98
N GLU A 73 21.16 12.06 -18.35
CA GLU A 73 21.07 11.21 -17.16
C GLU A 73 20.99 12.06 -15.89
N LEU A 74 20.16 11.63 -14.94
CA LEU A 74 19.94 12.22 -13.63
C LEU A 74 20.13 11.13 -12.56
N PRO A 75 21.38 10.85 -12.14
CA PRO A 75 21.65 9.84 -11.12
C PRO A 75 21.16 10.30 -9.74
N HIS A 76 20.65 9.37 -8.94
CA HIS A 76 20.20 9.57 -7.58
C HIS A 76 20.57 8.39 -6.67
N ALA A 77 20.35 8.52 -5.35
CA ALA A 77 20.40 7.37 -4.46
C ALA A 77 19.27 6.38 -4.83
N PRO A 78 19.44 5.07 -4.64
CA PRO A 78 18.40 4.09 -4.95
C PRO A 78 17.05 4.41 -4.29
N THR A 79 15.95 4.32 -5.04
CA THR A 79 14.59 4.61 -4.56
C THR A 79 13.62 3.44 -4.71
N GLU A 80 12.64 3.36 -3.81
CA GLU A 80 11.61 2.31 -3.83
C GLU A 80 10.48 2.61 -4.82
N THR A 81 10.24 3.89 -5.11
CA THR A 81 9.09 4.39 -5.91
C THR A 81 9.50 5.48 -6.89
N LEU A 82 8.76 5.61 -8.01
CA LEU A 82 8.91 6.72 -8.96
C LEU A 82 8.62 8.08 -8.31
N ARG A 83 7.79 8.12 -7.26
CA ARG A 83 7.58 9.33 -6.44
C ARG A 83 8.86 9.78 -5.73
N GLN A 84 9.54 8.88 -5.02
CA GLN A 84 10.82 9.19 -4.37
C GLN A 84 11.89 9.60 -5.39
N ALA A 85 11.94 8.94 -6.56
CA ALA A 85 12.84 9.33 -7.64
C ALA A 85 12.55 10.76 -8.14
N ALA A 86 11.27 11.12 -8.29
CA ALA A 86 10.83 12.46 -8.67
C ALA A 86 11.29 13.53 -7.65
N GLU A 87 11.03 13.27 -6.38
CA GLU A 87 11.37 14.19 -5.28
C GLU A 87 12.88 14.37 -5.13
N THR A 88 13.65 13.28 -5.20
CA THR A 88 15.12 13.29 -5.09
C THR A 88 15.78 14.03 -6.27
N THR A 89 15.23 13.89 -7.47
CA THR A 89 15.73 14.57 -8.68
C THR A 89 15.12 15.95 -8.93
N GLN A 90 14.16 16.38 -8.10
CA GLN A 90 13.36 17.60 -8.28
C GLN A 90 12.60 17.65 -9.63
N THR A 91 12.21 16.49 -10.15
CA THR A 91 11.45 16.37 -11.41
C THR A 91 9.94 16.31 -11.14
N PRO A 92 9.08 16.87 -12.01
CA PRO A 92 7.63 16.78 -11.82
C PRO A 92 7.13 15.35 -12.05
N LEU A 93 6.45 14.75 -11.07
CA LEU A 93 5.91 13.39 -11.18
C LEU A 93 4.96 13.19 -12.40
N GLY A 94 4.30 14.25 -12.85
CA GLY A 94 3.45 14.22 -14.06
C GLY A 94 4.24 14.16 -15.39
N GLN A 95 5.55 14.37 -15.35
CA GLN A 95 6.47 14.26 -16.49
C GLN A 95 7.28 12.94 -16.47
N LEU A 96 7.17 12.18 -15.38
CA LEU A 96 7.70 10.82 -15.27
C LEU A 96 6.79 9.84 -16.03
N ALA A 97 7.34 9.18 -17.04
CA ALA A 97 6.73 8.10 -17.77
C ALA A 97 6.99 6.77 -17.04
N ARG A 98 5.94 5.96 -16.90
CA ARG A 98 6.03 4.59 -16.41
C ARG A 98 5.50 3.61 -17.44
N ALA A 99 5.97 2.37 -17.37
CA ALA A 99 5.55 1.29 -18.24
C ALA A 99 4.67 0.28 -17.51
N VAL A 100 3.64 -0.22 -18.20
CA VAL A 100 2.84 -1.37 -17.77
C VAL A 100 2.87 -2.40 -18.89
N LEU A 101 3.32 -3.62 -18.58
CA LEU A 101 3.27 -4.73 -19.53
C LEU A 101 1.90 -5.41 -19.47
N LEU A 102 1.28 -5.56 -20.64
CA LEU A 102 -0.05 -6.12 -20.84
C LEU A 102 0.03 -7.32 -21.79
N LYS A 103 -0.72 -8.38 -21.48
CA LYS A 103 -0.91 -9.54 -22.36
C LYS A 103 -2.34 -9.52 -22.93
N GLY A 104 -2.47 -9.73 -24.23
CA GLY A 104 -3.74 -10.01 -24.90
C GLY A 104 -3.70 -11.36 -25.62
N PRO A 105 -4.82 -11.84 -26.20
CA PRO A 105 -4.95 -13.21 -26.72
C PRO A 105 -3.96 -13.63 -27.83
N LYS A 106 -3.24 -12.69 -28.44
CA LYS A 106 -2.34 -12.91 -29.60
C LYS A 106 -0.98 -12.21 -29.52
N ARG A 107 -0.80 -11.27 -28.58
CA ARG A 107 0.42 -10.45 -28.46
C ARG A 107 0.50 -9.77 -27.09
N MET A 108 1.71 -9.43 -26.69
CA MET A 108 1.98 -8.52 -25.58
C MET A 108 2.01 -7.07 -26.09
N LEU A 109 1.76 -6.12 -25.20
CA LEU A 109 1.81 -4.67 -25.41
C LEU A 109 2.46 -4.02 -24.20
N MET A 110 3.15 -2.90 -24.40
CA MET A 110 3.60 -2.03 -23.31
C MET A 110 2.77 -0.75 -23.32
N ALA A 111 2.03 -0.48 -22.25
CA ALA A 111 1.37 0.80 -22.04
C ALA A 111 2.32 1.79 -21.36
N VAL A 112 2.49 2.96 -21.96
CA VAL A 112 3.32 4.05 -21.43
C VAL A 112 2.42 5.24 -21.12
N LEU A 113 2.47 5.71 -19.88
CA LEU A 113 1.60 6.74 -19.32
C LEU A 113 2.33 7.52 -18.22
N PRO A 114 1.85 8.72 -17.83
CA PRO A 114 2.42 9.45 -16.70
C PRO A 114 2.29 8.69 -15.36
N ALA A 115 3.26 8.90 -14.46
CA ALA A 115 3.23 8.31 -13.13
C ALA A 115 2.08 8.85 -12.25
N THR A 116 1.59 10.05 -12.53
CA THR A 116 0.39 10.62 -11.90
C THR A 116 -0.94 10.13 -12.48
N HIS A 117 -0.93 9.16 -13.40
CA HIS A 117 -2.14 8.67 -14.06
C HIS A 117 -2.39 7.18 -13.81
N ILE A 118 -3.66 6.82 -13.66
CA ILE A 118 -4.18 5.46 -13.60
C ILE A 118 -4.48 4.92 -15.01
N LEU A 119 -4.20 3.64 -15.27
CA LEU A 119 -4.54 2.96 -16.52
C LEU A 119 -6.05 2.61 -16.57
N ASP A 120 -6.82 3.19 -17.49
CA ASP A 120 -8.24 2.87 -17.69
C ASP A 120 -8.38 1.66 -18.62
N PHE A 121 -8.39 0.46 -18.03
CA PHE A 121 -8.56 -0.81 -18.75
C PHE A 121 -9.80 -0.83 -19.66
N ASP A 122 -10.93 -0.28 -19.19
CA ASP A 122 -12.18 -0.29 -19.94
C ASP A 122 -12.10 0.60 -21.18
N ALA A 123 -11.52 1.81 -21.04
CA ALA A 123 -11.27 2.70 -22.16
C ALA A 123 -10.28 2.08 -23.15
N LEU A 124 -9.21 1.44 -22.64
CA LEU A 124 -8.19 0.84 -23.48
C LEU A 124 -8.69 -0.39 -24.26
N CYS A 125 -9.35 -1.34 -23.59
CA CYS A 125 -9.87 -2.55 -24.22
C CYS A 125 -10.95 -2.22 -25.27
N LYS A 126 -11.76 -1.18 -25.05
CA LYS A 126 -12.71 -0.64 -26.04
C LYS A 126 -12.02 -0.02 -27.25
N GLN A 127 -10.92 0.71 -27.07
CA GLN A 127 -10.17 1.34 -28.16
C GLN A 127 -9.34 0.35 -28.98
N LEU A 128 -8.86 -0.74 -28.36
CA LEU A 128 -8.04 -1.77 -29.02
C LEU A 128 -8.84 -3.00 -29.47
N GLU A 129 -10.14 -3.05 -29.18
CA GLU A 129 -11.05 -4.18 -29.45
C GLU A 129 -10.50 -5.53 -28.97
N CYS A 130 -9.86 -5.55 -27.80
CA CYS A 130 -9.27 -6.76 -27.23
C CYS A 130 -9.29 -6.75 -25.69
N ASP A 131 -9.45 -7.94 -25.11
CA ASP A 131 -9.23 -8.15 -23.68
C ASP A 131 -7.73 -8.07 -23.38
N LEU A 132 -7.37 -7.30 -22.35
CA LEU A 132 -6.00 -7.16 -21.88
C LEU A 132 -5.91 -7.47 -20.39
N GLU A 133 -4.86 -8.18 -20.00
CA GLU A 133 -4.53 -8.48 -18.61
C GLU A 133 -3.14 -7.96 -18.26
N PRO A 134 -2.87 -7.66 -16.98
CA PRO A 134 -1.51 -7.44 -16.49
C PRO A 134 -0.61 -8.65 -16.77
N VAL A 135 0.66 -8.36 -17.07
CA VAL A 135 1.74 -9.36 -17.02
C VAL A 135 2.23 -9.47 -15.58
N GLY A 136 2.41 -10.68 -15.07
CA GLY A 136 2.87 -10.90 -13.69
C GLY A 136 4.37 -10.63 -13.53
N GLU A 137 4.81 -10.24 -12.34
CA GLU A 137 6.20 -9.81 -12.06
C GLU A 137 7.26 -10.82 -12.52
N ASP A 138 7.05 -12.12 -12.28
CA ASP A 138 7.91 -13.20 -12.76
C ASP A 138 8.11 -13.19 -14.29
N GLU A 139 7.10 -12.81 -15.05
CA GLU A 139 7.13 -12.74 -16.52
C GLU A 139 7.72 -11.41 -16.98
N VAL A 140 7.46 -10.31 -16.26
CA VAL A 140 8.15 -9.01 -16.44
C VAL A 140 9.66 -9.17 -16.26
N GLY A 141 10.12 -9.82 -15.19
CA GLY A 141 11.54 -10.06 -14.92
C GLY A 141 12.21 -10.97 -15.97
N ARG A 142 11.45 -11.87 -16.62
CA ARG A 142 11.96 -12.66 -17.77
C ARG A 142 12.03 -11.87 -19.08
N ILE A 143 11.36 -10.73 -19.18
CA ILE A 143 11.42 -9.83 -20.34
C ILE A 143 12.54 -8.81 -20.15
N CYS A 144 12.55 -8.16 -18.99
CA CYS A 144 13.52 -7.14 -18.59
C CYS A 144 14.63 -7.75 -17.71
N GLN A 145 15.30 -8.80 -18.21
CA GLN A 145 16.27 -9.61 -17.43
C GLN A 145 17.52 -8.84 -16.98
N ASP A 146 17.82 -7.73 -17.64
CA ASP A 146 18.96 -6.84 -17.36
C ASP A 146 18.57 -5.59 -16.56
N CYS A 147 17.33 -5.51 -16.06
CA CYS A 147 16.81 -4.40 -15.28
C CYS A 147 16.65 -4.75 -13.79
N GLU A 148 16.68 -3.73 -12.93
CA GLU A 148 16.30 -3.87 -11.52
C GLU A 148 14.82 -4.25 -11.36
N LEU A 149 14.51 -5.10 -10.37
CA LEU A 149 13.14 -5.59 -10.16
C LEU A 149 12.16 -4.43 -9.90
N GLY A 150 11.08 -4.40 -10.68
CA GLY A 150 10.07 -3.33 -10.65
C GLY A 150 10.43 -2.07 -11.47
N SER A 151 11.68 -1.91 -11.91
CA SER A 151 12.07 -0.83 -12.83
C SER A 151 11.85 -1.29 -14.28
N VAL A 152 10.67 -0.98 -14.83
CA VAL A 152 10.33 -1.34 -16.22
C VAL A 152 10.52 -0.12 -17.13
N PRO A 153 11.57 -0.07 -17.97
CA PRO A 153 11.80 1.06 -18.85
C PRO A 153 10.64 1.22 -19.85
N PRO A 154 10.09 2.43 -20.04
CA PRO A 154 9.05 2.72 -21.03
C PRO A 154 9.66 2.83 -22.44
N LEU A 155 10.31 1.75 -22.88
CA LEU A 155 11.03 1.60 -24.14
C LEU A 155 10.77 0.21 -24.74
N GLY A 156 9.50 -0.20 -24.86
CA GLY A 156 9.12 -1.56 -25.25
C GLY A 156 9.78 -2.07 -26.55
N GLN A 157 10.09 -1.18 -27.50
CA GLN A 157 10.81 -1.54 -28.72
C GLN A 157 12.26 -2.02 -28.49
N ALA A 158 12.91 -1.67 -27.37
CA ALA A 158 14.20 -2.25 -26.96
C ALA A 158 14.08 -3.75 -26.66
N TYR A 159 12.90 -4.19 -26.21
CA TYR A 159 12.55 -5.57 -25.88
C TYR A 159 11.67 -6.25 -26.95
N GLY A 160 11.50 -5.62 -28.13
CA GLY A 160 10.65 -6.13 -29.21
C GLY A 160 9.13 -6.04 -28.96
N ILE A 161 8.70 -5.31 -27.93
CA ILE A 161 7.29 -5.19 -27.52
C ILE A 161 6.65 -3.95 -28.19
N PRO A 162 5.48 -4.09 -28.85
CA PRO A 162 4.74 -2.94 -29.37
C PRO A 162 4.26 -2.02 -28.25
N VAL A 163 4.40 -0.71 -28.45
CA VAL A 163 4.06 0.29 -27.44
C VAL A 163 2.73 0.96 -27.77
N ILE A 164 1.94 1.23 -26.73
CA ILE A 164 0.81 2.16 -26.73
C ILE A 164 1.16 3.30 -25.77
N LEU A 165 0.98 4.55 -26.22
CA LEU A 165 1.48 5.74 -25.53
C LEU A 165 0.33 6.71 -25.26
N ASP A 166 0.14 7.10 -23.99
CA ASP A 166 -0.90 8.06 -23.63
C ASP A 166 -0.46 9.49 -24.02
N GLU A 167 -1.35 10.21 -24.69
CA GLU A 167 -1.03 11.55 -25.23
C GLU A 167 -0.82 12.62 -24.15
N SER A 168 -1.26 12.40 -22.91
CA SER A 168 -1.04 13.31 -21.76
C SER A 168 0.45 13.54 -21.48
N LEU A 169 1.28 12.51 -21.64
CA LEU A 169 2.73 12.57 -21.41
C LEU A 169 3.46 13.55 -22.35
N LEU A 170 2.87 13.84 -23.52
CA LEU A 170 3.49 14.66 -24.57
C LEU A 170 3.12 16.15 -24.45
N GLN A 171 2.31 16.55 -23.48
CA GLN A 171 1.71 17.89 -23.46
C GLN A 171 2.63 18.99 -22.92
N THR A 172 3.49 18.69 -21.92
CA THR A 172 4.37 19.71 -21.32
C THR A 172 5.68 19.14 -20.77
N GLY A 173 6.81 19.80 -21.06
CA GLY A 173 8.11 19.53 -20.42
C GLY A 173 9.00 18.51 -21.13
N GLU A 174 10.06 18.09 -20.43
CA GLU A 174 10.82 16.89 -20.81
C GLU A 174 10.05 15.65 -20.35
N VAL A 175 10.28 14.51 -21.00
CA VAL A 175 9.82 13.21 -20.51
C VAL A 175 10.96 12.60 -19.69
N TYR A 176 10.67 12.27 -18.44
CA TYR A 176 11.60 11.56 -17.54
C TYR A 176 11.19 10.09 -17.43
N PHE A 177 12.12 9.16 -17.26
CA PHE A 177 11.80 7.76 -16.97
C PHE A 177 12.97 7.02 -16.31
N GLU A 178 12.67 6.02 -15.48
CA GLU A 178 13.67 5.04 -15.08
C GLU A 178 14.06 4.18 -16.29
N PRO A 179 15.37 3.99 -16.58
CA PRO A 179 15.82 3.21 -17.72
C PRO A 179 15.97 1.71 -17.40
N GLY A 180 15.33 1.21 -16.33
CA GLY A 180 15.56 -0.12 -15.78
C GLY A 180 16.60 -0.16 -14.65
N SER A 181 16.92 1.00 -14.07
CA SER A 181 17.64 1.13 -12.80
C SER A 181 16.88 2.08 -11.87
N ARG A 182 16.86 1.76 -10.58
CA ARG A 182 16.23 2.55 -9.50
C ARG A 182 17.14 3.65 -8.94
N SER A 183 18.29 3.89 -9.57
CA SER A 183 19.28 4.88 -9.15
C SER A 183 19.57 5.95 -10.21
N SER A 184 18.76 6.00 -11.28
CA SER A 184 18.95 6.96 -12.36
C SER A 184 17.64 7.23 -13.11
N LEU A 185 17.38 8.49 -13.45
CA LEU A 185 16.34 8.88 -14.41
C LEU A 185 16.98 9.36 -15.72
N LEU A 186 16.37 9.00 -16.85
CA LEU A 186 16.68 9.60 -18.15
C LEU A 186 15.68 10.68 -18.51
N ALA A 187 16.18 11.84 -18.93
CA ALA A 187 15.41 12.96 -19.44
C ALA A 187 15.59 13.08 -20.97
N VAL A 188 14.49 13.16 -21.70
CA VAL A 188 14.47 13.37 -23.16
C VAL A 188 13.40 14.38 -23.56
N GLN A 189 13.52 14.96 -24.75
CA GLN A 189 12.46 15.80 -25.31
C GLN A 189 11.28 14.93 -25.80
N PRO A 190 10.02 15.40 -25.76
CA PRO A 190 8.87 14.61 -26.22
C PRO A 190 8.98 14.12 -27.68
N THR A 191 9.57 14.93 -28.55
CA THR A 191 9.86 14.54 -29.95
C THR A 191 10.87 13.39 -30.04
N ASP A 192 11.86 13.38 -29.15
CA ASP A 192 12.89 12.36 -29.10
C ASP A 192 12.38 11.07 -28.46
N PHE A 193 11.49 11.17 -27.46
CA PHE A 193 10.76 10.03 -26.91
C PHE A 193 9.90 9.33 -27.99
N LEU A 194 9.25 10.11 -28.86
CA LEU A 194 8.55 9.57 -30.04
C LEU A 194 9.51 8.93 -31.06
N ASN A 195 10.71 9.48 -31.26
CA ASN A 195 11.74 8.88 -32.12
C ASN A 195 12.30 7.55 -31.55
N LEU A 196 12.27 7.37 -30.23
CA LEU A 196 12.52 6.09 -29.58
C LEU A 196 11.38 5.08 -29.80
N GLN A 197 10.18 5.52 -30.22
CA GLN A 197 9.01 4.66 -30.39
C GLN A 197 8.14 5.00 -31.63
N PRO A 198 8.69 5.01 -32.86
CA PRO A 198 8.02 5.57 -34.06
C PRO A 198 6.77 4.80 -34.50
N ASN A 199 6.61 3.56 -34.03
CA ASN A 199 5.47 2.70 -34.30
C ASN A 199 4.51 2.60 -33.09
N ALA A 200 4.68 3.46 -32.07
CA ALA A 200 3.74 3.50 -30.95
C ALA A 200 2.37 3.97 -31.44
N TRP A 201 1.33 3.21 -31.09
CA TRP A 201 -0.02 3.71 -31.21
C TRP A 201 -0.26 4.73 -30.09
N ARG A 202 -1.00 5.81 -30.39
CA ARG A 202 -1.26 6.91 -29.47
C ARG A 202 -2.75 7.08 -29.27
N GLY A 203 -3.14 7.42 -28.04
CA GLY A 203 -4.53 7.68 -27.67
C GLY A 203 -4.63 8.19 -26.25
N SER A 204 -5.86 8.35 -25.75
CA SER A 204 -6.14 8.66 -24.36
C SER A 204 -6.76 7.44 -23.69
N PHE A 205 -6.00 6.84 -22.78
CA PHE A 205 -6.36 5.62 -22.05
C PHE A 205 -5.91 5.65 -20.58
N ALA A 206 -5.30 6.75 -20.14
CA ALA A 206 -4.94 7.02 -18.76
C ALA A 206 -5.71 8.24 -18.21
N ARG A 207 -5.88 8.33 -16.88
CA ARG A 207 -6.55 9.47 -16.21
C ARG A 207 -5.75 9.94 -15.00
N PRO A 208 -5.74 11.23 -14.65
CA PRO A 208 -5.09 11.71 -13.43
C PRO A 208 -5.64 11.05 -12.15
N VAL A 209 -4.76 10.69 -11.21
CA VAL A 209 -5.16 10.15 -9.89
C VAL A 209 -5.94 11.16 -9.06
N VAL A 210 -5.71 12.46 -9.26
CA VAL A 210 -6.44 13.54 -8.58
C VAL A 210 -7.94 13.57 -8.92
N ASP A 211 -8.36 12.97 -10.03
CA ASP A 211 -9.78 12.85 -10.38
C ASP A 211 -10.49 11.72 -9.62
N LEU A 212 -9.74 10.88 -8.89
CA LEU A 212 -10.24 9.74 -8.11
C LEU A 212 -10.47 10.11 -6.64
N VAL A 213 -9.60 10.97 -6.09
CA VAL A 213 -9.61 11.34 -4.66
C VAL A 213 -10.81 12.24 -4.36
N ARG A 214 -11.78 11.69 -3.63
CA ARG A 214 -12.77 12.49 -2.90
C ARG A 214 -12.26 12.69 -1.47
N PRO A 215 -12.34 13.91 -0.89
CA PRO A 215 -12.06 14.09 0.53
C PRO A 215 -13.01 13.22 1.37
N ASP A 216 -12.55 12.80 2.54
CA ASP A 216 -13.06 11.66 3.29
C ASP A 216 -14.60 11.57 3.35
N PHE A 217 -15.12 10.43 2.89
CA PHE A 217 -16.52 10.06 3.02
C PHE A 217 -16.78 9.55 4.44
N ASP A 218 -17.26 10.44 5.32
CA ASP A 218 -17.87 10.06 6.59
C ASP A 218 -19.33 9.60 6.41
N LEU A 219 -19.73 8.64 7.24
CA LEU A 219 -21.00 7.92 7.09
C LEU A 219 -22.22 8.70 7.56
N ASP A 220 -22.03 9.72 8.40
CA ASP A 220 -23.12 10.54 8.91
C ASP A 220 -23.79 11.38 7.81
N ASP A 221 -23.13 11.58 6.66
CA ASP A 221 -23.65 12.31 5.49
C ASP A 221 -24.40 11.44 4.46
N VAL A 222 -24.51 10.12 4.68
CA VAL A 222 -25.18 9.19 3.74
C VAL A 222 -26.65 9.54 3.50
N ALA A 223 -27.32 10.20 4.46
CA ALA A 223 -28.74 10.53 4.39
C ALA A 223 -29.08 11.85 3.66
N SER A 224 -28.10 12.71 3.34
CA SER A 224 -28.34 14.16 3.32
C SER A 224 -28.26 14.89 1.96
N GLN A 225 -27.74 14.29 0.88
CA GLN A 225 -27.56 15.01 -0.41
C GLN A 225 -27.93 14.24 -1.69
N PRO A 226 -28.82 14.81 -2.55
CA PRO A 226 -29.15 14.26 -3.86
C PRO A 226 -28.18 14.71 -4.98
N ASP A 227 -28.00 13.84 -5.97
CA ASP A 227 -27.49 14.08 -7.34
C ASP A 227 -26.52 15.25 -7.61
N GLY A 228 -25.22 14.97 -7.44
CA GLY A 228 -24.11 15.67 -8.11
C GLY A 228 -23.53 14.85 -9.28
N PRO A 229 -22.71 15.44 -10.18
CA PRO A 229 -22.46 14.92 -11.53
C PRO A 229 -22.16 13.41 -11.62
N GLN A 230 -23.11 12.71 -12.25
CA GLN A 230 -23.16 11.27 -12.39
C GLN A 230 -22.25 10.82 -13.54
N GLN A 231 -21.14 10.12 -13.25
CA GLN A 231 -20.47 9.11 -14.09
C GLN A 231 -19.14 8.64 -13.42
N PHE A 232 -18.59 7.52 -13.88
CA PHE A 232 -17.20 7.04 -13.64
C PHE A 232 -16.83 6.51 -12.23
N THR A 233 -17.36 5.35 -11.87
CA THR A 233 -16.71 4.36 -10.97
C THR A 233 -17.10 3.00 -11.55
N PRO A 234 -16.19 2.03 -11.77
CA PRO A 234 -16.51 0.79 -12.48
C PRO A 234 -17.66 0.01 -11.85
N LEU A 235 -17.73 0.01 -10.51
CA LEU A 235 -18.83 -0.56 -9.73
C LEU A 235 -19.17 0.41 -8.59
N ARG A 236 -20.17 1.30 -8.76
CA ARG A 236 -20.63 2.16 -7.66
C ARG A 236 -21.36 1.33 -6.60
N ILE A 237 -20.65 0.98 -5.53
CA ILE A 237 -21.24 0.31 -4.36
C ILE A 237 -22.16 1.25 -3.56
N ARG A 238 -22.31 2.54 -3.92
CA ARG A 238 -23.27 3.45 -3.25
C ARG A 238 -24.72 2.89 -3.25
N ASP A 239 -25.13 2.22 -4.33
CA ASP A 239 -26.44 1.54 -4.41
C ASP A 239 -26.41 0.15 -3.71
N ARG A 240 -25.22 -0.41 -3.50
CA ARG A 240 -24.96 -1.69 -2.82
C ARG A 240 -24.56 -1.56 -1.34
N ILE A 241 -24.51 -0.35 -0.77
CA ILE A 241 -24.48 -0.18 0.69
C ILE A 241 -25.81 -0.74 1.28
N GLN A 242 -26.90 -0.72 0.50
CA GLN A 242 -28.14 -1.43 0.80
C GLN A 242 -28.05 -2.97 0.59
N GLU A 243 -26.99 -3.50 -0.05
CA GLU A 243 -26.68 -4.94 -0.05
C GLU A 243 -25.83 -5.34 1.18
N ILE A 244 -25.29 -4.39 1.96
CA ILE A 244 -24.65 -4.63 3.27
C ILE A 244 -25.72 -4.82 4.37
N HIS A 245 -26.85 -5.42 4.02
CA HIS A 245 -27.80 -5.98 4.99
C HIS A 245 -27.37 -7.36 5.48
N ASP A 246 -26.51 -8.06 4.73
CA ASP A 246 -25.98 -9.39 5.05
C ASP A 246 -24.46 -9.34 5.33
N LEU A 247 -24.03 -8.59 6.36
CA LEU A 247 -22.67 -8.80 6.92
C LEU A 247 -22.56 -10.25 7.41
N PRO A 248 -21.44 -10.95 7.17
CA PRO A 248 -21.31 -12.35 7.54
C PRO A 248 -21.42 -12.48 9.08
N PRO A 249 -22.26 -13.40 9.58
CA PRO A 249 -22.39 -13.61 11.03
C PRO A 249 -21.06 -14.09 11.61
N ILE A 250 -20.79 -13.73 12.86
CA ILE A 250 -19.58 -14.18 13.54
C ILE A 250 -19.53 -15.72 13.61
N PRO A 251 -18.41 -16.37 13.25
CA PRO A 251 -18.27 -17.82 13.38
C PRO A 251 -18.41 -18.29 14.83
N GLU A 252 -19.03 -19.45 15.05
CA GLU A 252 -19.33 -19.96 16.41
C GLU A 252 -18.07 -20.08 17.30
N MET A 253 -16.94 -20.50 16.73
CA MET A 253 -15.67 -20.56 17.46
C MET A 253 -15.17 -19.17 17.88
N ALA A 254 -15.29 -18.17 17.01
CA ALA A 254 -14.93 -16.79 17.31
C ALA A 254 -15.84 -16.20 18.41
N HIS A 255 -17.15 -16.49 18.37
CA HIS A 255 -18.10 -16.12 19.42
C HIS A 255 -17.70 -16.71 20.78
N ARG A 256 -17.41 -18.02 20.84
CA ARG A 256 -16.98 -18.70 22.08
C ARG A 256 -15.69 -18.12 22.67
N LEU A 257 -14.74 -17.74 21.81
CA LEU A 257 -13.49 -17.09 22.24
C LEU A 257 -13.73 -15.65 22.73
N LEU A 258 -14.62 -14.88 22.08
CA LEU A 258 -15.03 -13.55 22.59
C LEU A 258 -15.75 -13.65 23.94
N GLU A 259 -16.69 -14.58 24.11
CA GLU A 259 -17.34 -14.80 25.41
C GLU A 259 -16.33 -15.14 26.50
N LEU A 260 -15.30 -15.94 26.17
CA LEU A 260 -14.26 -16.31 27.12
C LEU A 260 -13.31 -15.14 27.43
N SER A 261 -12.99 -14.27 26.45
CA SER A 261 -12.15 -13.08 26.68
C SER A 261 -12.82 -12.01 27.55
N LEU A 262 -14.16 -11.98 27.58
CA LEU A 262 -14.96 -11.12 28.46
C LEU A 262 -15.11 -11.67 29.89
N ASN A 263 -14.71 -12.93 30.15
CA ASN A 263 -14.81 -13.55 31.47
C ASN A 263 -13.52 -13.31 32.30
N PRO A 264 -13.54 -12.47 33.34
CA PRO A 264 -12.35 -12.19 34.16
C PRO A 264 -11.91 -13.35 35.07
N LEU A 265 -12.65 -14.46 35.09
CA LEU A 265 -12.32 -15.69 35.82
C LEU A 265 -11.82 -16.81 34.90
N ALA A 266 -11.75 -16.58 33.58
CA ALA A 266 -11.27 -17.57 32.63
C ALA A 266 -9.79 -17.92 32.85
N ASP A 267 -9.45 -19.20 32.75
CA ASP A 267 -8.07 -19.66 32.89
C ASP A 267 -7.55 -20.43 31.66
N ALA A 268 -6.29 -20.87 31.74
CA ALA A 268 -5.63 -21.57 30.64
C ALA A 268 -6.23 -22.96 30.32
N ASP A 269 -6.96 -23.59 31.25
CA ASP A 269 -7.70 -24.82 31.00
C ASP A 269 -9.00 -24.54 30.24
N ASP A 270 -9.72 -23.46 30.59
CA ASP A 270 -10.92 -23.03 29.85
C ASP A 270 -10.57 -22.74 28.37
N LEU A 271 -9.50 -21.96 28.14
CA LEU A 271 -9.04 -21.62 26.79
C LEU A 271 -8.53 -22.85 26.04
N ALA A 272 -7.80 -23.74 26.71
CA ALA A 272 -7.37 -25.00 26.11
C ALA A 272 -8.57 -25.87 25.69
N HIS A 273 -9.65 -25.88 26.48
CA HIS A 273 -10.86 -26.62 26.16
C HIS A 273 -11.56 -26.06 24.92
N VAL A 274 -11.74 -24.73 24.82
CA VAL A 274 -12.36 -24.09 23.64
C VAL A 274 -11.52 -24.35 22.38
N VAL A 275 -10.21 -24.14 22.44
CA VAL A 275 -9.29 -24.38 21.32
C VAL A 275 -9.32 -25.84 20.84
N GLN A 276 -9.44 -26.81 21.76
CA GLN A 276 -9.51 -28.24 21.42
C GLN A 276 -10.79 -28.66 20.70
N LEU A 277 -11.83 -27.82 20.64
CA LEU A 277 -13.04 -28.09 19.84
C LEU A 277 -12.78 -28.00 18.33
N ASP A 278 -11.75 -27.27 17.88
CA ASP A 278 -11.25 -27.26 16.49
C ASP A 278 -9.85 -27.91 16.43
N PRO A 279 -9.71 -29.16 15.96
CA PRO A 279 -8.42 -29.83 15.83
C PRO A 279 -7.40 -29.11 14.94
N SER A 280 -7.85 -28.32 13.95
CA SER A 280 -6.97 -27.51 13.10
C SER A 280 -6.43 -26.31 13.88
N LEU A 281 -7.28 -25.63 14.66
CA LEU A 281 -6.84 -24.54 15.53
C LEU A 281 -5.89 -25.05 16.63
N ALA A 282 -6.21 -26.18 17.27
CA ALA A 282 -5.35 -26.81 18.26
C ALA A 282 -3.97 -27.18 17.69
N ALA A 283 -3.92 -27.74 16.48
CA ALA A 283 -2.67 -28.03 15.78
C ALA A 283 -1.88 -26.75 15.44
N GLN A 284 -2.56 -25.68 15.01
CA GLN A 284 -1.93 -24.38 14.72
C GLN A 284 -1.34 -23.76 16.00
N VAL A 285 -2.06 -23.75 17.12
CA VAL A 285 -1.55 -23.23 18.42
C VAL A 285 -0.29 -23.99 18.88
N VAL A 286 -0.27 -25.31 18.76
CA VAL A 286 0.92 -26.11 19.08
C VAL A 286 2.06 -25.81 18.09
N SER A 287 1.78 -25.75 16.79
CA SER A 287 2.76 -25.38 15.75
C SER A 287 3.42 -24.03 16.04
N TYR A 288 2.61 -23.02 16.38
CA TYR A 288 3.04 -21.67 16.76
C TYR A 288 3.98 -21.69 17.98
N ALA A 289 3.58 -22.40 19.05
CA ALA A 289 4.39 -22.54 20.27
C ALA A 289 5.70 -23.33 20.05
N THR A 290 5.74 -24.26 19.10
CA THR A 290 6.96 -25.00 18.73
C THR A 290 7.85 -24.27 17.72
N SER A 291 7.43 -23.10 17.22
CA SER A 291 8.17 -22.38 16.20
C SER A 291 9.47 -21.74 16.74
N PRO A 292 10.54 -21.64 15.93
CA PRO A 292 11.78 -20.96 16.32
C PRO A 292 11.59 -19.52 16.82
N PHE A 293 10.55 -18.81 16.34
CA PHE A 293 10.24 -17.41 16.69
C PHE A 293 10.10 -17.16 18.20
N TYR A 294 9.53 -18.13 18.95
CA TYR A 294 9.37 -18.03 20.41
C TYR A 294 10.56 -18.60 21.20
N GLY A 295 11.56 -19.20 20.53
CA GLY A 295 12.81 -19.65 21.14
C GLY A 295 12.67 -20.71 22.25
N TYR A 296 11.50 -21.36 22.38
CA TYR A 296 11.24 -22.30 23.46
C TYR A 296 12.03 -23.61 23.28
N ARG A 297 12.90 -23.92 24.26
CA ARG A 297 13.77 -25.11 24.24
C ARG A 297 13.18 -26.35 24.91
N GLY A 298 11.98 -26.23 25.48
CA GLY A 298 11.26 -27.36 26.05
C GLY A 298 10.44 -28.13 25.01
N ARG A 299 9.77 -29.19 25.45
CA ARG A 299 8.79 -29.91 24.64
C ARG A 299 7.39 -29.40 24.94
N VAL A 300 6.60 -29.15 23.89
CA VAL A 300 5.18 -28.76 23.99
C VAL A 300 4.36 -30.00 23.70
N ASP A 301 3.71 -30.56 24.72
CA ASP A 301 2.95 -31.82 24.61
C ASP A 301 1.44 -31.61 24.46
N SER A 302 0.93 -30.41 24.72
CA SER A 302 -0.50 -30.09 24.68
C SER A 302 -0.76 -28.61 24.38
N VAL A 303 -2.00 -28.30 24.01
CA VAL A 303 -2.49 -26.90 23.90
C VAL A 303 -2.33 -26.15 25.23
N ARG A 304 -2.54 -26.83 26.36
CA ARG A 304 -2.33 -26.24 27.70
C ARG A 304 -0.85 -25.89 27.92
N ASP A 305 0.09 -26.73 27.50
CA ASP A 305 1.53 -26.41 27.56
C ASP A 305 1.86 -25.19 26.69
N ALA A 306 1.33 -25.12 25.47
CA ALA A 306 1.49 -23.97 24.58
C ALA A 306 1.02 -22.67 25.23
N ILE A 307 -0.18 -22.67 25.82
CA ILE A 307 -0.74 -21.52 26.55
C ILE A 307 0.11 -21.17 27.78
N THR A 308 0.39 -22.14 28.66
CA THR A 308 0.94 -21.85 30.00
C THR A 308 2.45 -21.67 30.06
N ARG A 309 3.20 -22.16 29.06
CA ARG A 309 4.67 -22.24 29.10
C ARG A 309 5.37 -21.48 27.99
N VAL A 310 4.65 -21.07 26.93
CA VAL A 310 5.24 -20.46 25.73
C VAL A 310 4.53 -19.17 25.33
N LEU A 311 3.27 -19.26 24.90
CA LEU A 311 2.57 -18.15 24.23
C LEU A 311 1.84 -17.23 25.22
N GLY A 312 1.30 -17.77 26.32
CA GLY A 312 0.42 -17.04 27.23
C GLY A 312 -1.07 -17.13 26.84
N PHE A 313 -1.94 -16.80 27.80
CA PHE A 313 -3.40 -16.82 27.61
C PHE A 313 -3.85 -15.81 26.55
N ASP A 314 -3.50 -14.53 26.71
CA ASP A 314 -3.90 -13.46 25.79
C ASP A 314 -3.48 -13.77 24.34
N MET A 315 -2.26 -14.26 24.14
CA MET A 315 -1.76 -14.56 22.79
C MET A 315 -2.57 -15.66 22.11
N VAL A 316 -2.81 -16.79 22.80
CA VAL A 316 -3.58 -17.91 22.22
C VAL A 316 -5.06 -17.55 22.04
N MET A 317 -5.64 -16.75 22.94
CA MET A 317 -6.99 -16.22 22.81
C MET A 317 -7.13 -15.41 21.51
N ASN A 318 -6.24 -14.44 21.32
CA ASN A 318 -6.24 -13.52 20.19
C ASN A 318 -5.92 -14.24 18.87
N MET A 319 -4.88 -15.08 18.86
CA MET A 319 -4.54 -15.93 17.71
C MET A 319 -5.73 -16.83 17.32
N GLY A 320 -6.38 -17.48 18.29
CA GLY A 320 -7.55 -18.32 18.05
C GLY A 320 -8.72 -17.55 17.44
N LEU A 321 -8.96 -16.32 17.92
CA LEU A 321 -10.00 -15.45 17.41
C LEU A 321 -9.74 -15.07 15.95
N GLY A 322 -8.54 -14.57 15.61
CA GLY A 322 -8.20 -14.20 14.24
C GLY A 322 -8.27 -15.37 13.25
N ILE A 323 -7.82 -16.56 13.66
CA ILE A 323 -7.92 -17.79 12.86
C ILE A 323 -9.39 -18.21 12.64
N ALA A 324 -10.19 -18.25 13.72
CA ALA A 324 -11.59 -18.66 13.66
C ALA A 324 -12.42 -17.77 12.74
N ILE A 325 -12.11 -16.47 12.70
CA ILE A 325 -12.75 -15.52 11.80
C ILE A 325 -12.22 -15.68 10.37
N GLY A 326 -10.89 -15.72 10.18
CA GLY A 326 -10.26 -15.75 8.85
C GLY A 326 -10.73 -16.91 7.97
N LYS A 327 -10.97 -18.09 8.57
CA LYS A 327 -11.52 -19.28 7.89
C LYS A 327 -12.90 -19.07 7.24
N SER A 328 -13.66 -18.06 7.65
CA SER A 328 -15.03 -17.83 7.17
C SER A 328 -15.11 -17.05 5.85
N LEU A 329 -14.08 -16.26 5.55
CA LEU A 329 -14.02 -15.39 4.37
C LEU A 329 -13.23 -16.07 3.25
N ARG A 330 -13.57 -15.77 1.99
CA ARG A 330 -12.96 -16.41 0.82
C ARG A 330 -12.71 -15.39 -0.26
N ILE A 331 -11.45 -15.32 -0.67
CA ILE A 331 -10.92 -14.45 -1.72
C ILE A 331 -10.09 -15.30 -2.71
N PRO A 332 -9.70 -14.77 -3.89
CA PRO A 332 -8.72 -15.44 -4.76
C PRO A 332 -7.43 -15.81 -4.03
N HIS A 333 -6.82 -16.94 -4.38
CA HIS A 333 -5.59 -17.42 -3.73
C HIS A 333 -4.37 -16.57 -4.10
N GLU A 334 -4.26 -16.22 -5.39
CA GLU A 334 -3.18 -15.44 -5.98
C GLU A 334 -3.61 -13.99 -6.26
N GLY A 335 -2.63 -13.10 -6.41
CA GLY A 335 -2.80 -11.66 -6.66
C GLY A 335 -2.16 -10.80 -5.56
N PRO A 336 -2.03 -9.48 -5.78
CA PRO A 336 -1.45 -8.56 -4.78
C PRO A 336 -2.25 -8.54 -3.46
N LEU A 337 -3.57 -8.73 -3.51
CA LEU A 337 -4.44 -8.94 -2.35
C LEU A 337 -4.96 -10.39 -2.29
N GLY A 338 -4.22 -11.36 -2.84
CA GLY A 338 -4.58 -12.78 -2.78
C GLY A 338 -4.36 -13.38 -1.40
N MET A 339 -5.02 -14.50 -1.10
CA MET A 339 -4.98 -15.17 0.21
C MET A 339 -3.56 -15.39 0.76
N LYS A 340 -2.59 -15.73 -0.11
CA LYS A 340 -1.18 -15.90 0.27
C LYS A 340 -0.51 -14.58 0.67
N ALA A 341 -0.73 -13.51 -0.10
CA ALA A 341 -0.18 -12.18 0.18
C ALA A 341 -0.79 -11.60 1.46
N TYR A 342 -2.11 -11.74 1.59
CA TYR A 342 -2.89 -11.34 2.75
C TYR A 342 -2.37 -11.97 4.06
N TRP A 343 -2.29 -13.30 4.15
CA TRP A 343 -1.83 -13.94 5.38
C TRP A 343 -0.36 -13.65 5.68
N ARG A 344 0.48 -13.45 4.65
CA ARG A 344 1.86 -13.01 4.83
C ARG A 344 1.93 -11.65 5.50
N HIS A 345 1.20 -10.67 4.99
CA HIS A 345 1.11 -9.34 5.59
C HIS A 345 0.54 -9.41 7.02
N ALA A 346 -0.65 -9.98 7.20
CA ALA A 346 -1.32 -10.07 8.50
C ALA A 346 -0.48 -10.78 9.59
N ILE A 347 0.19 -11.90 9.28
CA ILE A 347 1.02 -12.62 10.27
C ILE A 347 2.30 -11.83 10.60
N TYR A 348 2.96 -11.22 9.61
CA TYR A 348 4.15 -10.42 9.86
C TYR A 348 3.82 -9.12 10.62
N THR A 349 2.73 -8.43 10.27
CA THR A 349 2.26 -7.25 11.01
C THR A 349 1.91 -7.64 12.45
N ALA A 350 1.15 -8.73 12.69
CA ALA A 350 0.84 -9.22 14.03
C ALA A 350 2.10 -9.51 14.88
N ALA A 351 3.08 -10.23 14.31
CA ALA A 351 4.34 -10.55 14.98
C ALA A 351 5.19 -9.29 15.28
N LEU A 352 5.14 -8.29 14.39
CA LEU A 352 5.88 -7.03 14.52
C LEU A 352 5.20 -6.09 15.52
N THR A 353 3.87 -5.93 15.49
CA THR A 353 3.12 -5.12 16.46
C THR A 353 3.19 -5.69 17.87
N GLU A 354 3.17 -7.03 18.04
CA GLU A 354 3.41 -7.69 19.34
C GLU A 354 4.76 -7.26 19.93
N ARG A 355 5.84 -7.38 19.13
CA ARG A 355 7.20 -7.06 19.62
C ARG A 355 7.39 -5.56 19.82
N LEU A 356 6.91 -4.71 18.91
CA LEU A 356 6.96 -3.25 19.07
C LEU A 356 6.23 -2.82 20.35
N ALA A 357 5.06 -3.40 20.66
CA ALA A 357 4.34 -3.14 21.91
C ALA A 357 5.15 -3.51 23.16
N THR A 358 6.02 -4.54 23.10
CA THR A 358 6.92 -4.87 24.22
C THR A 358 8.16 -3.96 24.33
N SER A 359 8.49 -3.21 23.28
CA SER A 359 9.59 -2.23 23.27
C SER A 359 9.16 -0.84 23.78
N LEU A 360 7.86 -0.58 23.90
CA LEU A 360 7.33 0.69 24.40
C LEU A 360 7.69 0.94 25.89
N PRO A 361 7.82 2.21 26.31
CA PRO A 361 7.90 2.60 27.72
C PRO A 361 6.81 1.98 28.60
N ARG A 362 7.19 1.63 29.84
CA ARG A 362 6.32 0.94 30.82
C ARG A 362 5.11 1.76 31.29
N GLU A 363 5.07 3.05 31.01
CA GLU A 363 3.92 3.91 31.28
C GLU A 363 2.77 3.71 30.28
N PHE A 364 3.07 3.26 29.06
CA PHE A 364 2.05 2.85 28.11
C PHE A 364 1.40 1.52 28.55
N ARG A 365 0.08 1.56 28.75
CA ARG A 365 -0.72 0.38 29.12
C ARG A 365 -1.24 -0.35 27.89
N ILE A 366 -0.35 -0.94 27.10
CA ILE A 366 -0.70 -1.78 25.96
C ILE A 366 -0.60 -3.26 26.35
N ARG A 367 -1.57 -4.06 25.90
CA ARG A 367 -1.56 -5.52 26.03
C ARG A 367 -0.92 -6.11 24.76
N PRO A 368 0.26 -6.77 24.81
CA PRO A 368 0.93 -7.26 23.59
C PRO A 368 0.06 -8.21 22.74
N GLY A 369 -0.73 -9.08 23.37
CA GLY A 369 -1.68 -9.95 22.64
C GLY A 369 -2.78 -9.18 21.90
N MET A 370 -3.22 -8.03 22.43
CA MET A 370 -4.17 -7.14 21.73
C MET A 370 -3.48 -6.41 20.57
N ALA A 371 -2.19 -6.05 20.71
CA ALA A 371 -1.41 -5.48 19.62
C ALA A 371 -1.14 -6.50 18.51
N TYR A 372 -0.85 -7.76 18.87
CA TYR A 372 -0.81 -8.89 17.94
C TYR A 372 -2.14 -9.03 17.21
N LEU A 373 -3.28 -9.00 17.93
CA LEU A 373 -4.60 -9.11 17.30
C LEU A 373 -4.89 -7.94 16.36
N ALA A 374 -4.56 -6.70 16.76
CA ALA A 374 -4.69 -5.53 15.90
C ALA A 374 -3.90 -5.71 14.60
N GLY A 375 -2.64 -6.14 14.69
CA GLY A 375 -1.82 -6.45 13.51
C GLY A 375 -2.31 -7.63 12.69
N LEU A 376 -2.98 -8.61 13.31
CA LEU A 376 -3.58 -9.74 12.59
C LEU A 376 -4.90 -9.36 11.90
N LEU A 377 -5.65 -8.41 12.46
CA LEU A 377 -7.00 -8.06 12.02
C LEU A 377 -7.13 -6.79 11.18
N HIS A 378 -6.13 -5.90 11.16
CA HIS A 378 -6.20 -4.57 10.51
C HIS A 378 -6.82 -4.63 9.09
N ASP A 379 -6.39 -5.61 8.31
CA ASP A 379 -6.75 -5.76 6.91
C ASP A 379 -7.94 -6.70 6.63
N PHE A 380 -8.71 -7.12 7.64
CA PHE A 380 -9.90 -7.97 7.43
C PHE A 380 -10.95 -7.34 6.50
N GLY A 381 -10.90 -6.03 6.29
CA GLY A 381 -11.64 -5.35 5.24
C GLY A 381 -11.36 -5.92 3.84
N HIS A 382 -10.10 -6.24 3.49
CA HIS A 382 -9.74 -6.86 2.21
C HIS A 382 -10.43 -8.22 2.02
N LEU A 383 -10.48 -9.06 3.07
CA LEU A 383 -11.20 -10.34 3.03
C LEU A 383 -12.71 -10.15 2.81
N LEU A 384 -13.30 -9.14 3.47
CA LEU A 384 -14.73 -8.84 3.32
C LEU A 384 -15.05 -8.27 1.92
N LEU A 385 -14.22 -7.36 1.39
CA LEU A 385 -14.35 -6.83 0.04
C LEU A 385 -14.29 -7.96 -1.00
N GLY A 386 -13.37 -8.90 -0.86
CA GLY A 386 -13.28 -10.05 -1.76
C GLY A 386 -14.41 -11.07 -1.59
N HIS A 387 -14.96 -11.22 -0.37
CA HIS A 387 -16.12 -12.09 -0.13
C HIS A 387 -17.41 -11.51 -0.76
N VAL A 388 -17.69 -10.23 -0.53
CA VAL A 388 -18.94 -9.56 -0.92
C VAL A 388 -18.89 -9.08 -2.39
N PHE A 389 -17.77 -8.52 -2.84
CA PHE A 389 -17.65 -7.85 -4.15
C PHE A 389 -16.73 -8.59 -5.13
N LYS A 390 -16.84 -9.93 -5.22
CA LYS A 390 -15.94 -10.80 -6.02
C LYS A 390 -15.49 -10.24 -7.39
N PRO A 391 -16.38 -9.75 -8.29
CA PRO A 391 -15.94 -9.19 -9.57
C PRO A 391 -15.13 -7.90 -9.41
N GLY A 392 -15.53 -7.04 -8.48
CA GLY A 392 -14.84 -5.79 -8.14
C GLY A 392 -13.50 -6.03 -7.45
N PHE A 393 -13.36 -7.08 -6.64
CA PHE A 393 -12.10 -7.45 -6.01
C PHE A 393 -11.08 -8.01 -7.01
N ILE A 394 -11.54 -8.79 -8.01
CA ILE A 394 -10.70 -9.21 -9.15
C ILE A 394 -10.25 -7.98 -9.95
N LEU A 395 -11.14 -7.01 -10.17
CA LEU A 395 -10.82 -5.76 -10.85
C LEU A 395 -9.82 -4.91 -10.04
N LEU A 396 -10.02 -4.78 -8.72
CA LEU A 396 -9.11 -4.09 -7.80
C LEU A 396 -7.71 -4.71 -7.85
N ASN A 397 -7.59 -6.04 -7.77
CA ASN A 397 -6.29 -6.73 -7.89
C ASN A 397 -5.58 -6.39 -9.21
N ARG A 398 -6.32 -6.37 -10.34
CA ARG A 398 -5.76 -5.95 -11.65
C ARG A 398 -5.31 -4.49 -11.65
N PHE A 399 -6.06 -3.59 -11.01
CA PHE A 399 -5.68 -2.19 -10.87
C PHE A 399 -4.43 -2.02 -10.00
N ILE A 400 -4.31 -2.73 -8.87
CA ILE A 400 -3.12 -2.68 -8.01
C ILE A 400 -1.88 -3.17 -8.79
N SER A 401 -1.97 -4.32 -9.46
CA SER A 401 -0.86 -4.89 -10.25
C SER A 401 -0.31 -3.97 -11.35
N VAL A 402 -1.10 -3.00 -11.85
CA VAL A 402 -0.64 -2.05 -12.88
C VAL A 402 -0.53 -0.62 -12.40
N ASN A 403 -0.79 -0.34 -11.12
CA ASN A 403 -0.62 0.97 -10.52
C ASN A 403 0.05 0.87 -9.13
N PRO A 404 1.23 0.22 -8.99
CA PRO A 404 1.88 0.00 -7.68
C PRO A 404 2.31 1.29 -6.98
N GLU A 405 2.37 2.41 -7.71
CA GLU A 405 2.69 3.77 -7.25
C GLU A 405 1.49 4.53 -6.66
N ILE A 406 0.28 3.97 -6.76
CA ILE A 406 -0.95 4.55 -6.22
C ILE A 406 -1.30 3.83 -4.92
N PRO A 407 -1.60 4.55 -3.81
CA PRO A 407 -2.08 3.94 -2.58
C PRO A 407 -3.30 3.03 -2.83
N ILE A 408 -3.31 1.86 -2.18
CA ILE A 408 -4.40 0.87 -2.38
C ILE A 408 -5.75 1.46 -1.94
N THR A 409 -5.77 2.28 -0.89
CA THR A 409 -6.92 3.06 -0.41
C THR A 409 -7.55 3.97 -1.49
N ASP A 410 -6.76 4.58 -2.38
CA ASP A 410 -7.27 5.38 -3.50
C ASP A 410 -7.85 4.47 -4.60
N LEU A 411 -7.21 3.33 -4.87
CA LEU A 411 -7.66 2.35 -5.85
C LEU A 411 -8.97 1.67 -5.42
N GLU A 412 -9.13 1.37 -4.13
CA GLU A 412 -10.39 0.88 -3.55
C GLU A 412 -11.51 1.89 -3.71
N THR A 413 -11.25 3.16 -3.35
CA THR A 413 -12.20 4.26 -3.52
C THR A 413 -12.59 4.44 -5.00
N TYR A 414 -11.65 4.24 -5.93
CA TYR A 414 -11.90 4.33 -7.36
C TYR A 414 -12.67 3.13 -7.96
N VAL A 415 -12.34 1.90 -7.55
CA VAL A 415 -12.91 0.68 -8.15
C VAL A 415 -14.24 0.30 -7.49
N LEU A 416 -14.29 0.41 -6.16
CA LEU A 416 -15.36 -0.08 -5.30
C LEU A 416 -16.17 1.08 -4.70
N GLY A 417 -15.52 2.21 -4.35
CA GLY A 417 -16.18 3.34 -3.69
C GLY A 417 -16.28 3.20 -2.16
N VAL A 418 -15.51 2.28 -1.57
CA VAL A 418 -15.33 2.07 -0.14
C VAL A 418 -13.94 1.45 0.08
N ARG A 419 -13.23 1.88 1.11
CA ARG A 419 -11.90 1.37 1.49
C ARG A 419 -11.97 0.17 2.46
N HIS A 420 -10.92 -0.65 2.56
CA HIS A 420 -10.90 -1.78 3.50
C HIS A 420 -11.00 -1.33 4.97
N ASP A 421 -10.35 -0.22 5.37
CA ASP A 421 -10.35 0.27 6.75
C ASP A 421 -11.77 0.61 7.25
N GLN A 422 -12.61 1.16 6.36
CA GLN A 422 -14.00 1.49 6.70
C GLN A 422 -14.87 0.23 6.80
N ILE A 423 -14.83 -0.63 5.79
CA ILE A 423 -15.69 -1.82 5.75
C ILE A 423 -15.27 -2.88 6.80
N GLY A 424 -13.97 -2.96 7.08
CA GLY A 424 -13.40 -3.74 8.18
C GLY A 424 -13.89 -3.22 9.54
N ALA A 425 -13.87 -1.91 9.76
CA ALA A 425 -14.39 -1.32 11.00
C ALA A 425 -15.89 -1.57 11.20
N TRP A 426 -16.69 -1.61 10.12
CA TRP A 426 -18.11 -1.99 10.20
C TRP A 426 -18.28 -3.45 10.62
N LEU A 427 -17.42 -4.34 10.10
CA LEU A 427 -17.41 -5.76 10.45
C LEU A 427 -17.05 -5.96 11.93
N MET A 428 -15.97 -5.32 12.40
CA MET A 428 -15.55 -5.37 13.81
C MET A 428 -16.66 -4.86 14.75
N ARG A 429 -17.32 -3.74 14.39
CA ARG A 429 -18.47 -3.20 15.14
C ARG A 429 -19.66 -4.16 15.13
N SER A 430 -19.98 -4.77 13.99
CA SER A 430 -21.09 -5.72 13.86
C SER A 430 -20.87 -7.02 14.64
N TRP A 431 -19.62 -7.39 14.89
CA TRP A 431 -19.25 -8.56 15.70
C TRP A 431 -19.04 -8.24 17.19
N GLY A 432 -19.21 -6.97 17.61
CA GLY A 432 -19.03 -6.56 19.00
C GLY A 432 -17.58 -6.63 19.48
N MET A 433 -16.62 -6.41 18.58
CA MET A 433 -15.19 -6.42 18.90
C MET A 433 -14.81 -5.26 19.85
N PRO A 434 -13.76 -5.43 20.67
CA PRO A 434 -13.17 -4.34 21.46
C PRO A 434 -12.83 -3.09 20.62
N GLU A 435 -13.04 -1.90 21.21
CA GLU A 435 -12.74 -0.62 20.55
C GLU A 435 -11.26 -0.46 20.19
N GLU A 436 -10.33 -1.12 20.91
CA GLU A 436 -8.92 -1.22 20.50
C GLU A 436 -8.75 -1.71 19.05
N LEU A 437 -9.54 -2.71 18.65
CA LEU A 437 -9.47 -3.33 17.32
C LEU A 437 -10.21 -2.51 16.28
N LEU A 438 -11.36 -1.92 16.65
CA LEU A 438 -12.10 -1.03 15.77
C LEU A 438 -11.24 0.18 15.38
N VAL A 439 -10.56 0.79 16.37
CA VAL A 439 -9.66 1.92 16.14
C VAL A 439 -8.48 1.50 15.28
N ALA A 440 -7.82 0.37 15.57
CA ALA A 440 -6.71 -0.11 14.76
C ALA A 440 -7.10 -0.36 13.29
N VAL A 441 -8.21 -1.06 13.05
CA VAL A 441 -8.72 -1.37 11.69
C VAL A 441 -9.18 -0.12 10.93
N ARG A 442 -9.75 0.88 11.61
CA ARG A 442 -10.25 2.10 10.95
C ARG A 442 -9.14 3.10 10.64
N TRP A 443 -8.12 3.19 11.49
CA TRP A 443 -7.21 4.34 11.50
C TRP A 443 -5.75 4.01 11.16
N HIS A 444 -5.38 2.75 10.88
CA HIS A 444 -3.96 2.38 10.65
C HIS A 444 -3.27 3.12 9.50
N HIS A 445 -4.03 3.61 8.50
CA HIS A 445 -3.50 4.47 7.43
C HIS A 445 -3.39 5.97 7.79
N HIS A 446 -3.79 6.41 9.00
CA HIS A 446 -3.95 7.82 9.34
C HIS A 446 -2.94 8.28 10.41
N GLU A 447 -1.83 8.87 9.95
CA GLU A 447 -0.72 9.36 10.79
C GLU A 447 -1.09 10.46 11.79
N ALA A 448 -2.26 11.08 11.63
CA ALA A 448 -2.76 12.18 12.44
C ALA A 448 -3.83 11.77 13.45
N TYR A 449 -4.09 10.47 13.65
CA TYR A 449 -5.08 10.00 14.63
C TYR A 449 -4.49 10.02 16.05
N TRP A 450 -5.07 10.81 16.96
CA TRP A 450 -4.53 11.02 18.33
C TRP A 450 -5.53 10.68 19.45
N ASP A 451 -6.69 10.11 19.10
CA ASP A 451 -7.79 9.85 20.01
C ASP A 451 -7.60 8.56 20.85
N GLN A 452 -8.62 8.17 21.62
CA GLN A 452 -8.56 6.95 22.43
C GLN A 452 -8.13 5.71 21.61
N HIS A 453 -7.22 4.91 22.17
CA HIS A 453 -6.61 3.73 21.53
C HIS A 453 -5.69 3.99 20.32
N ALA A 454 -5.33 5.24 20.00
CA ALA A 454 -4.40 5.59 18.91
C ALA A 454 -3.10 4.78 18.87
N LEU A 455 -2.55 4.41 20.04
CA LEU A 455 -1.33 3.60 20.12
C LEU A 455 -1.43 2.26 19.37
N TYR A 456 -2.60 1.61 19.33
CA TYR A 456 -2.79 0.37 18.57
C TYR A 456 -2.75 0.63 17.06
N SER A 457 -3.44 1.68 16.61
CA SER A 457 -3.43 2.15 15.22
C SER A 457 -2.01 2.50 14.76
N HIS A 458 -1.26 3.23 15.59
CA HIS A 458 0.11 3.66 15.31
C HIS A 458 1.14 2.52 15.33
N LEU A 459 0.94 1.50 16.17
CA LEU A 459 1.78 0.29 16.12
C LEU A 459 1.58 -0.46 14.79
N VAL A 460 0.33 -0.61 14.32
CA VAL A 460 0.03 -1.21 13.02
C VAL A 460 0.64 -0.37 11.89
N LEU A 461 0.43 0.95 11.89
CA LEU A 461 1.01 1.89 10.93
C LEU A 461 2.54 1.72 10.83
N VAL A 462 3.26 1.76 11.96
CA VAL A 462 4.72 1.58 11.98
C VAL A 462 5.12 0.20 11.47
N ALA A 463 4.39 -0.86 11.82
CA ALA A 463 4.65 -2.21 11.33
C ALA A 463 4.48 -2.33 9.81
N ASP A 464 3.41 -1.78 9.23
CA ASP A 464 3.15 -1.85 7.80
C ASP A 464 4.17 -1.02 6.99
N ARG A 465 4.54 0.17 7.48
CA ARG A 465 5.63 0.98 6.89
C ARG A 465 6.99 0.24 6.94
N LEU A 466 7.30 -0.46 8.03
CA LEU A 466 8.51 -1.28 8.14
C LEU A 466 8.50 -2.49 7.18
N LEU A 467 7.36 -3.17 7.08
CA LEU A 467 7.18 -4.34 6.20
C LEU A 467 7.16 -3.97 4.72
N LYS A 468 6.72 -2.75 4.38
CA LYS A 468 6.80 -2.23 3.01
C LYS A 468 8.24 -2.20 2.48
N ARG A 469 9.22 -1.86 3.32
CA ARG A 469 10.67 -1.93 3.00
C ARG A 469 11.16 -3.35 2.71
N GLN A 470 10.40 -4.37 3.10
CA GLN A 470 10.67 -5.79 2.83
C GLN A 470 9.81 -6.34 1.67
N GLY A 471 9.06 -5.48 0.97
CA GLY A 471 8.11 -5.89 -0.08
C GLY A 471 6.91 -6.68 0.46
N ILE A 472 6.49 -6.39 1.69
CA ILE A 472 5.33 -7.02 2.35
C ILE A 472 4.29 -5.95 2.67
N GLY A 473 3.02 -6.23 2.35
CA GLY A 473 1.87 -5.41 2.73
C GLY A 473 1.48 -4.30 1.75
N ASP A 474 0.44 -3.56 2.14
CA ASP A 474 -0.34 -2.68 1.28
C ASP A 474 0.06 -1.18 1.35
N ALA A 475 0.81 -0.79 2.39
CA ALA A 475 1.20 0.59 2.68
C ALA A 475 1.79 1.33 1.47
N ALA A 476 1.52 2.63 1.36
CA ALA A 476 1.91 3.43 0.19
C ALA A 476 3.44 3.53 -0.01
N ASP A 477 4.18 3.67 1.07
CA ASP A 477 5.64 3.80 1.11
C ASP A 477 6.22 3.33 2.46
N GLY A 478 7.53 3.12 2.55
CA GLY A 478 8.20 2.65 3.77
C GLY A 478 8.64 3.72 4.78
N THR A 479 8.24 4.98 4.63
CA THR A 479 8.70 6.06 5.51
C THR A 479 8.03 5.98 6.88
N LEU A 480 8.79 6.15 7.97
CA LEU A 480 8.23 6.20 9.33
C LEU A 480 7.86 7.65 9.68
N PRO A 481 6.60 7.96 10.05
CA PRO A 481 6.22 9.32 10.39
C PRO A 481 6.83 9.74 11.73
N ALA A 482 7.61 10.82 11.73
CA ALA A 482 8.33 11.28 12.93
C ALA A 482 7.39 11.58 14.11
N ALA A 483 6.21 12.14 13.85
CA ALA A 483 5.21 12.44 14.88
C ALA A 483 4.58 11.17 15.51
N VAL A 484 4.45 10.09 14.71
CA VAL A 484 3.95 8.79 15.19
C VAL A 484 5.01 8.11 16.06
N LEU A 485 6.28 8.14 15.62
CA LEU A 485 7.42 7.66 16.40
C LEU A 485 7.57 8.41 17.73
N GLU A 486 7.44 9.74 17.72
CA GLU A 486 7.45 10.58 18.92
C GLU A 486 6.29 10.23 19.88
N MET A 487 5.07 10.03 19.38
CA MET A 487 3.92 9.62 20.19
C MET A 487 4.10 8.24 20.85
N LEU A 488 4.76 7.30 20.15
CA LEU A 488 5.08 5.97 20.69
C LEU A 488 6.34 5.96 21.58
N GLU A 489 7.07 7.08 21.67
CA GLU A 489 8.42 7.16 22.25
C GLU A 489 9.38 6.08 21.71
N LEU A 490 9.27 5.77 20.41
CA LEU A 490 10.14 4.83 19.70
C LEU A 490 11.09 5.57 18.76
N THR A 491 12.34 5.15 18.68
CA THR A 491 13.25 5.58 17.60
C THR A 491 13.12 4.67 16.38
N GLU A 492 13.41 5.21 15.19
CA GLU A 492 13.51 4.39 13.97
C GLU A 492 14.54 3.26 14.11
N GLU A 493 15.66 3.50 14.82
CA GLU A 493 16.66 2.47 15.11
C GLU A 493 16.07 1.31 15.95
N GLN A 494 15.31 1.61 17.01
CA GLN A 494 14.62 0.58 17.79
C GLN A 494 13.61 -0.19 16.94
N ALA A 495 12.82 0.51 16.13
CA ALA A 495 11.83 -0.09 15.26
C ALA A 495 12.46 -1.03 14.21
N LEU A 496 13.60 -0.62 13.62
CA LEU A 496 14.39 -1.44 12.69
C LEU A 496 15.06 -2.65 13.36
N VAL A 497 15.54 -2.51 14.60
CA VAL A 497 16.07 -3.65 15.38
C VAL A 497 14.96 -4.68 15.64
N VAL A 498 13.76 -4.24 15.97
CA VAL A 498 12.60 -5.14 16.16
C VAL A 498 12.22 -5.82 14.84
N LEU A 499 12.19 -5.10 13.71
CA LEU A 499 12.01 -5.69 12.39
C LEU A 499 13.07 -6.77 12.11
N GLY A 500 14.35 -6.49 12.42
CA GLY A 500 15.44 -7.45 12.27
C GLY A 500 15.15 -8.79 12.94
N TYR A 501 14.72 -8.80 14.21
CA TYR A 501 14.36 -10.02 14.93
C TYR A 501 13.15 -10.77 14.34
N VAL A 502 12.19 -10.07 13.75
CA VAL A 502 11.06 -10.70 13.02
C VAL A 502 11.58 -11.36 11.73
N MET A 503 12.42 -10.66 10.97
CA MET A 503 12.97 -11.15 9.71
C MET A 503 13.97 -12.31 9.89
N GLU A 504 14.72 -12.35 11.00
CA GLU A 504 15.53 -13.52 11.40
C GLU A 504 14.69 -14.81 11.58
N SER A 505 13.38 -14.67 11.77
CA SER A 505 12.43 -15.78 11.96
C SER A 505 11.50 -16.01 10.76
N CYS A 506 11.80 -15.44 9.60
CA CYS A 506 10.93 -15.46 8.42
C CYS A 506 10.48 -16.87 8.00
N GLU A 507 11.36 -17.88 7.99
CA GLU A 507 11.01 -19.27 7.62
C GLU A 507 9.91 -19.85 8.53
N ALA A 508 9.92 -19.49 9.81
CA ALA A 508 8.93 -19.93 10.78
C ALA A 508 7.57 -19.26 10.52
N LEU A 509 7.58 -17.96 10.21
CA LEU A 509 6.38 -17.20 9.86
C LEU A 509 5.80 -17.65 8.51
N ASP A 510 6.62 -17.85 7.48
CA ASP A 510 6.20 -18.32 6.16
C ASP A 510 5.60 -19.74 6.20
N THR A 511 6.07 -20.59 7.14
CA THR A 511 5.44 -21.89 7.43
C THR A 511 4.01 -21.70 7.94
N LEU A 512 3.78 -20.72 8.82
CA LEU A 512 2.46 -20.40 9.39
C LEU A 512 1.55 -19.75 8.33
N VAL A 513 2.08 -18.84 7.50
CA VAL A 513 1.39 -18.28 6.33
C VAL A 513 0.89 -19.40 5.41
N SER A 514 1.74 -20.39 5.13
CA SER A 514 1.40 -21.54 4.30
C SER A 514 0.29 -22.42 4.91
N GLN A 515 0.21 -22.51 6.24
CA GLN A 515 -0.87 -23.21 6.95
C GLN A 515 -2.19 -22.42 7.00
N MET A 516 -2.13 -21.08 6.87
CA MET A 516 -3.30 -20.19 6.92
C MET A 516 -3.89 -19.91 5.53
N ALA A 517 -3.07 -19.95 4.47
CA ALA A 517 -3.51 -19.74 3.09
C ALA A 517 -4.04 -21.01 2.39
N ALA A 518 -3.86 -22.19 2.99
CA ALA A 518 -4.29 -23.50 2.49
C ALA A 518 -5.77 -23.84 2.78
#